data_AF-A0A6F8V3J9-F1
#
_entry.id   AF-A0A6F8V3J9-F1
#
_cell.length_a   1.000
_cell.length_b   1.000
_cell.length_c   1.000
_cell.angle_alpha   90.00
_cell.angle_beta   90.00
_cell.angle_gamma   90.00
#
_symmetry.space_group_name_H-M   'P 1'
#
loop_
_entity.id
_entity.type
_entity.pdbx_description
1 polymer ?
#
loop_
_entity_poly.entity_id
_entity_poly.type
_entity_poly.pdbx_seq_one_letter_code
_entity_poly.pdbx_strand_id
1 'polypeptide(L)'
;MTDFAQMGTVLGAQAAIAQVVADGEQTIAQKNATIADYKAALLSEQIHAGALDHLVDVLMAELQRLDPANRLLKPTGKHFGDGRPQKQLSAVYADKFDALGKAKGLKRPETLRAQAK
;
A
#
# COMPACT_ATOMS: atom_id res chain seq x y z
N MET A 1 -4.34 20.22 -62.09
CA MET A 1 -3.83 18.85 -61.82
C MET A 1 -3.70 18.73 -60.32
N THR A 2 -4.46 17.84 -59.70
CA THR A 2 -4.38 17.58 -58.26
C THR A 2 -3.02 16.95 -57.97
N ASP A 3 -2.27 17.51 -57.02
CA ASP A 3 -0.93 17.05 -56.68
C ASP A 3 -1.02 15.73 -55.90
N PHE A 4 -0.98 14.61 -56.64
CA PHE A 4 -1.10 13.25 -56.10
C PHE A 4 0.00 12.92 -55.06
N ALA A 5 1.14 13.61 -55.11
CA ALA A 5 2.21 13.47 -54.12
C ALA A 5 1.81 14.05 -52.76
N GLN A 6 1.08 15.18 -52.74
CA GLN A 6 0.50 15.76 -51.53
C GLN A 6 -0.63 14.88 -50.95
N MET A 7 -1.45 14.25 -51.81
CA MET A 7 -2.48 13.31 -51.34
C MET A 7 -1.88 12.06 -50.67
N GLY A 8 -0.80 11.49 -51.22
CA GLY A 8 -0.13 10.31 -50.63
C GLY A 8 0.51 10.59 -49.27
N THR A 9 1.06 11.80 -49.07
CA THR A 9 1.64 12.22 -47.79
C THR A 9 0.58 12.49 -46.73
N VAL A 10 -0.57 13.08 -47.10
CA VAL A 10 -1.68 13.31 -46.17
C VAL A 10 -2.33 11.98 -45.73
N LEU A 11 -2.54 11.04 -46.66
CA LEU A 11 -3.06 9.71 -46.34
C LEU A 11 -2.10 8.91 -45.44
N GLY A 12 -0.79 8.98 -45.70
CA GLY A 12 0.24 8.36 -44.84
C GLY A 12 0.29 8.97 -43.44
N ALA A 13 0.15 10.30 -43.33
CA ALA A 13 0.11 10.99 -42.04
C ALA A 13 -1.15 10.61 -41.22
N GLN A 14 -2.32 10.50 -41.86
CA GLN A 14 -3.55 10.05 -41.20
C GLN A 14 -3.43 8.61 -40.69
N ALA A 15 -2.87 7.70 -41.48
CA ALA A 15 -2.65 6.32 -41.07
C ALA A 15 -1.67 6.23 -39.87
N ALA A 16 -0.59 7.02 -39.89
CA ALA A 16 0.36 7.07 -38.78
C ALA A 16 -0.28 7.61 -37.49
N ILE A 17 -1.10 8.67 -37.59
CA ILE A 17 -1.85 9.22 -36.45
C ILE A 17 -2.82 8.17 -35.90
N ALA A 18 -3.57 7.50 -36.77
CA ALA A 18 -4.52 6.45 -36.37
C ALA A 18 -3.81 5.30 -35.64
N GLN A 19 -2.63 4.89 -36.10
CA GLN A 19 -1.83 3.86 -35.43
C GLN A 19 -1.37 4.31 -34.04
N VAL A 20 -0.85 5.54 -33.91
CA VAL A 20 -0.42 6.08 -32.60
C VAL A 20 -1.59 6.19 -31.61
N VAL A 21 -2.78 6.56 -32.10
CA VAL A 21 -4.00 6.59 -31.27
C VAL A 21 -4.37 5.18 -30.82
N ALA A 22 -4.40 4.21 -31.72
CA ALA A 22 -4.71 2.81 -31.38
C ALA A 22 -3.71 2.21 -30.38
N ASP A 23 -2.40 2.44 -30.57
CA ASP A 23 -1.36 2.01 -29.63
C ASP A 23 -1.51 2.69 -28.26
N GLY A 24 -1.89 3.97 -28.26
CA GLY A 24 -2.20 4.74 -27.06
C GLY A 24 -3.40 4.18 -26.29
N GLU A 25 -4.49 3.88 -27.00
CA GLU A 25 -5.69 3.26 -26.43
C GLU A 25 -5.39 1.87 -25.83
N GLN A 26 -4.61 1.06 -26.54
CA GLN A 26 -4.18 -0.24 -26.04
C GLN A 26 -3.32 -0.11 -24.78
N THR A 27 -2.38 0.85 -24.75
CA THR A 27 -1.54 1.11 -23.58
C THR A 27 -2.38 1.57 -22.39
N ILE A 28 -3.37 2.44 -22.62
CA ILE A 28 -4.30 2.91 -21.58
C ILE A 28 -5.12 1.73 -21.04
N ALA A 29 -5.66 0.88 -21.92
CA ALA A 29 -6.41 -0.31 -21.51
C ALA A 29 -5.56 -1.25 -20.65
N GLN A 30 -4.32 -1.52 -21.04
CA GLN A 30 -3.38 -2.34 -20.27
C GLN A 30 -3.08 -1.74 -18.89
N LYS A 31 -2.75 -0.44 -18.84
CA LYS A 31 -2.50 0.24 -17.57
C LYS A 31 -3.73 0.23 -16.65
N ASN A 32 -4.92 0.41 -17.21
CA ASN A 32 -6.17 0.35 -16.44
C ASN A 32 -6.41 -1.05 -15.85
N ALA A 33 -6.11 -2.11 -16.60
CA ALA A 33 -6.17 -3.48 -16.08
C ALA A 33 -5.19 -3.68 -14.92
N THR A 34 -3.93 -3.28 -15.08
CA THR A 34 -2.93 -3.37 -14.00
C THR A 34 -3.32 -2.54 -12.76
N ILE A 35 -3.90 -1.36 -12.95
CA ILE A 35 -4.42 -0.54 -11.84
C ILE A 35 -5.57 -1.27 -11.13
N ALA A 36 -6.46 -1.94 -11.87
CA ALA A 36 -7.54 -2.72 -11.28
C ALA A 36 -6.99 -3.89 -10.44
N ASP A 37 -5.98 -4.61 -10.95
CA ASP A 37 -5.34 -5.71 -10.23
C ASP A 37 -4.65 -5.23 -8.95
N TYR A 38 -3.90 -4.12 -9.01
CA TYR A 38 -3.29 -3.53 -7.82
C TYR A 38 -4.31 -3.02 -6.80
N LYS A 39 -5.45 -2.47 -7.26
CA LYS A 39 -6.55 -2.10 -6.36
C LYS A 39 -7.16 -3.31 -5.67
N ALA A 40 -7.35 -4.41 -6.39
CA ALA A 40 -7.87 -5.65 -5.82
C ALA A 40 -6.89 -6.26 -4.80
N ALA A 41 -5.59 -6.30 -5.13
CA ALA A 41 -4.56 -6.76 -4.21
C ALA A 41 -4.49 -5.89 -2.94
N LEU A 42 -4.51 -4.56 -3.10
CA LEU A 42 -4.52 -3.64 -1.96
C LEU A 42 -5.76 -3.84 -1.07
N LEU A 43 -6.94 -4.01 -1.66
CA LEU A 43 -8.16 -4.31 -0.90
C LEU A 43 -8.03 -5.61 -0.12
N SER A 44 -7.45 -6.66 -0.72
CA SER A 44 -7.19 -7.93 -0.03
C SER A 44 -6.26 -7.74 1.17
N GLU A 45 -5.17 -7.00 1.00
CA GLU A 45 -4.23 -6.68 2.08
C GLU A 45 -4.90 -5.86 3.20
N GLN A 46 -5.79 -4.91 2.86
CA GLN A 46 -6.56 -4.16 3.85
C GLN A 46 -7.51 -5.06 4.65
N ILE A 47 -8.17 -6.02 4.00
CA ILE A 47 -9.03 -7.00 4.67
C ILE A 47 -8.20 -7.89 5.59
N HIS A 48 -7.05 -8.39 5.13
CA HIS A 48 -6.13 -9.18 5.95
C HIS A 48 -5.63 -8.40 7.16
N ALA A 49 -5.23 -7.14 6.98
CA ALA A 49 -4.80 -6.29 8.07
C ALA A 49 -5.91 -6.11 9.12
N GLY A 50 -7.13 -5.78 8.70
CA GLY A 50 -8.26 -5.66 9.63
C GLY A 50 -8.60 -6.95 10.36
N ALA A 51 -8.51 -8.10 9.69
CA ALA A 51 -8.74 -9.40 10.32
C ALA A 51 -7.64 -9.75 11.35
N LEU A 52 -6.37 -9.42 11.05
CA LEU A 52 -5.25 -9.62 11.96
C LEU A 52 -5.35 -8.69 13.18
N ASP A 53 -5.74 -7.43 13.00
CA ASP A 53 -5.97 -6.50 14.09
C ASP A 53 -7.04 -7.03 15.05
N HIS A 54 -8.17 -7.50 14.51
CA HIS A 54 -9.22 -8.12 15.32
C HIS A 54 -8.73 -9.35 16.08
N LEU A 55 -7.95 -10.22 15.42
CA LEU A 55 -7.39 -11.40 16.06
C LEU A 55 -6.44 -11.03 17.21
N VAL A 56 -5.61 -10.00 17.03
CA VAL A 56 -4.72 -9.48 18.09
C VAL A 56 -5.53 -8.95 19.26
N ASP A 57 -6.61 -8.21 19.02
CA ASP A 57 -7.50 -7.71 20.08
C ASP A 57 -8.11 -8.85 20.92
N VAL A 58 -8.59 -9.91 20.25
CA VAL A 58 -9.13 -11.10 20.93
C VAL A 58 -8.04 -11.79 21.76
N LEU A 59 -6.85 -12.00 21.19
CA LEU A 59 -5.73 -12.62 21.91
C LEU A 59 -5.26 -11.77 23.10
N MET A 60 -5.27 -10.45 22.97
CA MET A 60 -4.95 -9.54 24.06
C MET A 60 -5.99 -9.62 25.18
N ALA A 61 -7.28 -9.69 24.85
CA ALA A 61 -8.34 -9.84 25.84
C ALA A 61 -8.22 -11.17 26.61
N GLU A 62 -7.97 -12.27 25.90
CA GLU A 62 -7.73 -13.58 26.51
C GLU A 62 -6.47 -13.58 27.39
N LEU A 63 -5.37 -12.99 26.93
CA LEU A 63 -4.15 -12.85 27.74
C LEU A 63 -4.41 -12.06 29.02
N GLN A 64 -5.15 -10.96 28.92
CA GLN A 64 -5.49 -10.14 30.08
C GLN A 64 -6.41 -10.88 31.07
N ARG A 65 -7.27 -11.78 30.59
CA ARG A 65 -8.09 -12.65 31.44
C ARG A 65 -7.26 -13.70 32.19
N LEU A 66 -6.26 -14.29 31.52
CA LEU A 66 -5.41 -15.35 32.08
C LEU A 66 -4.29 -14.82 32.99
N ASP A 67 -3.64 -13.72 32.58
CA ASP A 67 -2.54 -13.08 33.30
C ASP A 67 -2.64 -11.54 33.17
N PRO A 68 -3.43 -10.89 34.05
CA PRO A 68 -3.58 -9.44 34.03
C PRO A 68 -2.27 -8.69 34.30
N ALA A 69 -1.31 -9.32 34.97
CA ALA A 69 -0.02 -8.72 35.34
C ALA A 69 1.05 -8.92 34.27
N ASN A 70 0.69 -9.52 33.13
CA ASN A 70 1.62 -9.88 32.08
C ASN A 70 2.47 -8.70 31.63
N ARG A 71 3.78 -8.94 31.45
CA ARG A 71 4.74 -7.91 31.03
C ARG A 71 4.34 -7.19 29.73
N LEU A 72 3.68 -7.87 28.80
CA LEU A 72 3.31 -7.33 27.50
C LEU A 72 2.20 -6.27 27.58
N LEU A 73 1.37 -6.33 28.62
CA LEU A 73 0.28 -5.40 28.87
C LEU A 73 0.75 -4.13 29.58
N LYS A 74 1.96 -4.15 30.17
CA LYS A 74 2.50 -3.00 30.90
C LYS A 74 2.77 -1.82 29.98
N PRO A 75 2.56 -0.58 30.44
CA PRO A 75 2.96 0.60 29.70
C PRO A 75 4.48 0.70 29.63
N THR A 76 4.97 1.35 28.57
CA THR A 76 6.39 1.67 28.36
C THR A 76 6.78 3.03 28.94
N GLY A 77 5.79 3.83 29.38
CA GLY A 77 5.96 5.23 29.75
C GLY A 77 5.87 6.22 28.58
N LYS A 78 5.83 5.71 27.34
CA LYS A 78 5.59 6.52 26.13
C LYS A 78 4.11 6.51 25.75
N HIS A 79 3.70 7.50 24.97
CA HIS A 79 2.35 7.60 24.39
C HIS A 79 2.43 7.61 22.86
N PHE A 80 1.39 7.12 22.22
CA PHE A 80 1.21 7.30 20.78
C PHE A 80 0.78 8.73 20.44
N GLY A 81 0.80 9.09 19.15
CA GLY A 81 0.39 10.42 18.69
C GLY A 81 -1.07 10.78 19.00
N ASP A 82 -1.92 9.78 19.21
CA ASP A 82 -3.32 9.92 19.64
C ASP A 82 -3.51 10.01 21.16
N GLY A 83 -2.42 10.03 21.94
CA GLY A 83 -2.45 10.13 23.39
C GLY A 83 -2.66 8.79 24.12
N ARG A 84 -2.87 7.67 23.43
CA ARG A 84 -2.97 6.35 24.09
C ARG A 84 -1.61 5.90 24.63
N PRO A 85 -1.54 5.26 25.81
CA PRO A 85 -0.28 4.75 26.34
C PRO A 85 0.26 3.62 25.46
N GLN A 86 1.55 3.69 25.13
CA GLN A 86 2.22 2.62 24.41
C GLN A 86 2.52 1.46 25.36
N LYS A 87 1.96 0.28 25.07
CA LYS A 87 2.25 -0.97 25.77
C LYS A 87 3.56 -1.61 25.30
N GLN A 88 4.16 -2.46 26.13
CA GLN A 88 5.35 -3.23 25.80
C GLN A 88 5.15 -4.09 24.54
N LEU A 89 3.96 -4.68 24.36
CA LEU A 89 3.62 -5.41 23.13
C LEU A 89 3.77 -4.54 21.87
N SER A 90 3.26 -3.31 21.91
CA SER A 90 3.35 -2.39 20.78
C SER A 90 4.76 -1.86 20.54
N ALA A 91 5.61 -1.83 21.57
CA ALA A 91 7.03 -1.53 21.40
C ALA A 91 7.75 -2.66 20.65
N VAL A 92 7.49 -3.93 21.00
CA VAL A 92 8.03 -5.09 20.27
C VAL A 92 7.65 -5.05 18.79
N TYR A 93 6.40 -4.72 18.48
CA TYR A 93 5.96 -4.51 17.10
C TYR A 93 6.74 -3.38 16.42
N ALA A 94 6.85 -2.21 17.06
CA ALA A 94 7.55 -1.06 16.48
C ALA A 94 9.02 -1.38 16.17
N ASP A 95 9.73 -1.99 17.10
CA ASP A 95 11.14 -2.35 16.92
C ASP A 95 11.32 -3.34 15.76
N LYS A 96 10.42 -4.33 15.65
CA LYS A 96 10.49 -5.32 14.56
C LYS A 96 10.14 -4.71 13.21
N PHE A 97 9.11 -3.85 13.16
CA PHE A 97 8.72 -3.12 11.96
C PHE A 97 9.87 -2.24 11.46
N ASP A 98 10.45 -1.44 12.36
CA ASP A 98 11.53 -0.51 12.02
C ASP A 98 12.80 -1.27 11.56
N ALA A 99 13.12 -2.40 12.19
CA ALA A 99 14.22 -3.26 11.77
C ALA A 99 14.00 -3.89 10.38
N LEU A 100 12.82 -4.44 10.12
CA LEU A 100 12.47 -5.03 8.82
C LEU A 100 12.43 -3.96 7.73
N GLY A 101 11.88 -2.80 8.02
CA GLY A 101 11.81 -1.68 7.08
C GLY A 101 13.21 -1.21 6.67
N LYS A 102 14.12 -1.04 7.62
CA LYS A 102 15.53 -0.72 7.34
C LYS A 102 16.20 -1.81 6.50
N ALA A 103 15.98 -3.08 6.82
CA ALA A 103 16.53 -4.20 6.05
C ALA A 103 16.02 -4.23 4.59
N LYS A 104 14.82 -3.70 4.34
CA LYS A 104 14.25 -3.53 2.99
C LYS A 104 14.63 -2.22 2.31
N GLY A 105 15.51 -1.42 2.91
CA GLY A 105 16.02 -0.17 2.34
C GLY A 105 15.18 1.08 2.66
N LEU A 106 14.21 1.00 3.58
CA LEU A 106 13.46 2.17 4.01
C LEU A 106 14.35 3.05 4.92
N LYS A 107 14.52 4.32 4.54
CA LYS A 107 15.34 5.28 5.30
C LYS A 107 14.73 5.64 6.66
N ARG A 108 13.39 5.70 6.73
CA ARG A 108 12.62 6.11 7.92
C ARG A 108 11.34 5.27 8.07
N PRO A 109 11.45 3.97 8.38
CA PRO A 109 10.26 3.14 8.58
C PRO A 109 9.38 3.62 9.74
N GLU A 110 9.96 4.26 10.74
CA GLU A 110 9.23 4.78 11.89
C GLU A 110 8.19 5.85 11.49
N THR A 111 8.44 6.62 10.43
CA THR A 111 7.48 7.62 9.93
C THR A 111 6.30 6.97 9.21
N LEU A 112 6.53 5.83 8.54
CA LEU A 112 5.45 5.09 7.86
C LEU A 112 4.53 4.42 8.88
N ARG A 113 5.12 3.82 9.92
CA ARG A 113 4.36 3.25 11.04
C ARG A 113 3.49 4.29 11.75
N ALA A 114 3.97 5.53 11.87
CA ALA A 114 3.21 6.61 12.49
C ALA A 114 2.02 7.09 11.65
N GLN A 115 2.06 6.90 10.33
CA GLN A 115 0.97 7.24 9.41
C GLN A 115 -0.10 6.16 9.30
N ALA A 116 0.21 4.92 9.71
CA ALA A 116 -0.69 3.78 9.63
C ALA A 116 -1.70 3.70 10.81
N LYS A 117 -1.93 4.81 11.52
CA LYS A 117 -2.75 4.89 12.73
C LYS A 117 -3.87 5.91 12.62
#